data_AF-A0AAE0BHD3-F1
#
_entry.id   AF-A0AAE0BHD3-F1
#
_cell.length_a   1.000
_cell.length_b   1.000
_cell.length_c   1.000
_cell.angle_alpha   90.00
_cell.angle_beta   90.00
_cell.angle_gamma   90.00
#
_symmetry.space_group_name_H-M   'P 1'
#
loop_
_entity.id
_entity.type
_entity.pdbx_description
1 polymer ?
#
loop_
_entity_poly.entity_id
_entity_poly.type
_entity_poly.pdbx_seq_one_letter_code
_entity_poly.pdbx_strand_id
1 'polypeptide(L)'
;MKQIVYLAAFICAISTTGRRSDVDAHPVSTGRKLQSDAGSEDTRCATSSLRGYDCQTIIAPRKAELHWSLHQTGSGDASQDHVRFALVCHGVEASRCALAFPEVEGHMSPADAVTGLVRRTGEAAVELYRVTGREATLQSSPPLRESSVERVAGRITLRFSRLLDNGRRVVIDPQQPLWLNWAMFEEEELGHHGLTNRGLVRIHLDSGESENVTTSLYPARVAHGVLMMLAWLLCVPLASVWVRMAQHMDELRLKAHWTLIAVGLLLTTIAAAIALAMFLPVTETFHHGERPAL
;
A
#
# COMPACT_ATOMS: atom_id res chain seq x y z
N MET A 1 15.43 -4.38 43.60
CA MET A 1 15.55 -5.36 42.50
C MET A 1 14.25 -6.11 42.14
N LYS A 2 13.09 -5.80 42.76
CA LYS A 2 11.78 -6.41 42.43
C LYS A 2 10.89 -5.59 41.47
N GLN A 3 11.28 -4.36 41.10
CA GLN A 3 10.49 -3.49 40.22
C GLN A 3 10.76 -3.66 38.72
N ILE A 4 11.87 -4.30 38.32
CA ILE A 4 12.21 -4.52 36.90
C ILE A 4 11.39 -5.68 36.29
N VAL A 5 10.89 -6.61 37.12
CA VAL A 5 10.09 -7.77 36.65
C VAL A 5 8.69 -7.35 36.18
N TYR A 6 8.12 -6.24 36.69
CA TYR A 6 6.79 -5.80 36.29
C TYR A 6 6.76 -5.06 34.94
N LEU A 7 7.87 -4.46 34.52
CA LEU A 7 7.93 -3.72 33.25
C LEU A 7 8.00 -4.66 32.03
N ALA A 8 8.62 -5.85 32.18
CA ALA A 8 8.65 -6.88 31.13
C ALA A 8 7.28 -7.57 30.93
N ALA A 9 6.49 -7.71 32.00
CA ALA A 9 5.15 -8.29 31.92
C ALA A 9 4.13 -7.37 31.22
N PHE A 10 4.31 -6.04 31.34
CA PHE A 10 3.38 -5.06 30.75
C PHE A 10 3.57 -4.90 29.22
N ILE A 11 4.81 -5.04 28.73
CA ILE A 11 5.10 -5.00 27.28
C ILE A 11 4.58 -6.27 26.58
N CYS A 12 4.53 -7.41 27.27
CA CYS A 12 3.97 -8.66 26.74
C CYS A 12 2.42 -8.63 26.65
N ALA A 13 1.75 -7.88 27.53
CA ALA A 13 0.29 -7.77 27.56
C ALA A 13 -0.31 -6.91 26.43
N ILE A 14 0.44 -5.94 25.90
CA ILE A 14 -0.03 -5.10 24.78
C ILE A 14 0.06 -5.84 23.44
N SER A 15 0.86 -6.92 23.36
CA SER A 15 1.04 -7.73 22.15
C SER A 15 -0.03 -8.81 21.94
N THR A 16 -1.00 -8.98 22.85
CA THR A 16 -1.97 -10.10 22.80
C THR A 16 -3.44 -9.69 22.64
N THR A 17 -3.77 -8.41 22.55
CA THR A 17 -5.12 -7.97 22.16
C THR A 17 -5.29 -7.92 20.65
N GLY A 18 -4.96 -9.02 19.98
CA GLY A 18 -5.52 -9.34 18.67
C GLY A 18 -6.99 -9.71 18.88
N ARG A 19 -7.89 -8.81 18.52
CA ARG A 19 -9.33 -9.05 18.50
C ARG A 19 -9.61 -10.20 17.54
N ARG A 20 -9.75 -11.41 18.08
CA ARG A 20 -10.29 -12.59 17.42
C ARG A 20 -11.78 -12.31 17.20
N SER A 21 -12.16 -12.03 15.96
CA SER A 21 -13.58 -12.06 15.59
C SER A 21 -13.98 -13.53 15.53
N ASP A 22 -14.70 -13.99 16.55
CA ASP A 22 -15.31 -15.30 16.55
C ASP A 22 -16.27 -15.40 15.36
N VAL A 23 -15.93 -16.32 14.47
CA VAL A 23 -16.74 -16.73 13.33
C VAL A 23 -17.84 -17.63 13.88
N ASP A 24 -19.07 -17.13 13.90
CA ASP A 24 -20.25 -17.92 14.19
C ASP A 24 -20.39 -19.02 13.13
N ALA A 25 -20.19 -20.26 13.57
CA ALA A 25 -20.41 -21.46 12.78
C ALA A 25 -21.91 -21.68 12.59
N HIS A 26 -22.41 -21.41 11.38
CA HIS A 26 -23.75 -21.84 10.97
C HIS A 26 -23.76 -23.30 10.49
N PRO A 27 -24.87 -24.03 10.73
CA PRO A 27 -24.95 -25.47 10.54
C PRO A 27 -24.96 -25.88 9.06
N VAL A 28 -24.31 -27.01 8.80
CA VAL A 28 -24.31 -27.75 7.55
C VAL A 28 -25.74 -28.20 7.21
N SER A 29 -26.36 -27.53 6.24
CA SER A 29 -27.59 -27.98 5.59
C SER A 29 -27.23 -28.90 4.43
N THR A 30 -27.53 -30.18 4.61
CA THR A 30 -27.43 -31.21 3.58
C THR A 30 -28.55 -31.07 2.54
N GLY A 31 -28.18 -31.14 1.27
CA GLY A 31 -29.02 -31.69 0.20
C GLY A 31 -30.06 -30.76 -0.45
N ARG A 32 -29.70 -30.17 -1.59
CA ARG A 32 -30.66 -29.92 -2.67
C ARG A 32 -29.97 -29.88 -4.04
N LYS A 33 -30.23 -30.90 -4.86
CA LYS A 33 -30.06 -30.86 -6.32
C LYS A 33 -31.19 -29.98 -6.89
N LEU A 34 -30.84 -28.86 -7.51
CA LEU A 34 -31.68 -28.05 -8.42
C LEU A 34 -30.69 -27.43 -9.43
N GLN A 35 -30.54 -28.04 -10.61
CA GLN A 35 -31.32 -27.76 -11.81
C GLN A 35 -31.01 -26.37 -12.37
N SER A 36 -30.28 -26.41 -13.48
CA SER A 36 -29.79 -25.30 -14.27
C SER A 36 -30.93 -24.46 -14.82
N ASP A 37 -31.08 -23.24 -14.31
CA ASP A 37 -31.73 -22.15 -15.03
C ASP A 37 -30.69 -21.04 -15.25
N ALA A 38 -30.35 -20.86 -16.53
CA ALA A 38 -29.58 -19.74 -17.02
C ALA A 38 -30.40 -18.45 -16.82
N GLY A 39 -29.95 -17.52 -15.97
CA GLY A 39 -30.64 -16.24 -15.82
C GLY A 39 -30.40 -15.45 -14.53
N SER A 40 -29.32 -15.69 -13.80
CA SER A 40 -28.91 -14.82 -12.69
C SER A 40 -27.54 -14.22 -13.03
N GLU A 41 -27.56 -12.98 -13.49
CA GLU A 41 -26.40 -12.08 -13.55
C GLU A 41 -25.91 -11.82 -12.12
N ASP A 42 -25.30 -12.82 -11.51
CA ASP A 42 -24.64 -12.70 -10.23
C ASP A 42 -23.35 -11.91 -10.49
N THR A 43 -23.49 -10.59 -10.49
CA THR A 43 -22.46 -9.68 -10.95
C THR A 43 -21.37 -9.68 -9.88
N ARG A 44 -20.35 -10.52 -10.10
CA ARG A 44 -19.30 -10.84 -9.11
C ARG A 44 -18.51 -9.58 -8.69
N CYS A 45 -18.48 -8.54 -9.52
CA CYS A 45 -17.75 -7.30 -9.30
C CYS A 45 -18.54 -6.07 -9.77
N ALA A 46 -18.06 -4.86 -9.44
CA ALA A 46 -18.63 -3.66 -10.05
C ALA A 46 -18.38 -3.68 -11.56
N THR A 47 -19.45 -3.58 -12.36
CA THR A 47 -19.38 -3.59 -13.82
C THR A 47 -18.50 -2.46 -14.33
N SER A 48 -17.55 -2.78 -15.21
CA SER A 48 -16.68 -1.78 -15.81
C SER A 48 -17.45 -0.76 -16.65
N SER A 49 -17.13 0.53 -16.44
CA SER A 49 -17.57 1.62 -17.31
C SER A 49 -16.79 1.71 -18.62
N LEU A 50 -15.64 1.02 -18.71
CA LEU A 50 -14.80 0.98 -19.90
C LEU A 50 -15.17 -0.22 -20.77
N ARG A 51 -15.49 0.04 -22.05
CA ARG A 51 -15.90 -1.00 -23.02
C ARG A 51 -14.84 -2.07 -23.16
N GLY A 52 -15.27 -3.33 -23.16
CA GLY A 52 -14.40 -4.49 -23.32
C GLY A 52 -13.66 -4.87 -22.05
N TYR A 53 -14.14 -4.39 -20.89
CA TYR A 53 -13.72 -4.84 -19.57
C TYR A 53 -14.94 -5.30 -18.77
N ASP A 54 -14.78 -6.30 -17.91
CA ASP A 54 -15.84 -6.89 -17.08
C ASP A 54 -15.93 -6.20 -15.71
N CYS A 55 -14.79 -6.04 -15.03
CA CYS A 55 -14.73 -5.52 -13.66
C CYS A 55 -14.05 -4.16 -13.59
N GLN A 56 -14.44 -3.36 -12.59
CA GLN A 56 -13.76 -2.13 -12.21
C GLN A 56 -13.67 -1.94 -10.70
N THR A 57 -12.69 -1.13 -10.29
CA THR A 57 -12.61 -0.58 -8.93
C THR A 57 -12.01 0.81 -8.93
N ILE A 58 -12.45 1.65 -7.99
CA ILE A 58 -11.89 3.00 -7.79
C ILE A 58 -10.73 2.87 -6.81
N ILE A 59 -9.49 2.94 -7.31
CA ILE A 59 -8.30 2.75 -6.47
C ILE A 59 -7.88 4.01 -5.71
N ALA A 60 -8.20 5.17 -6.25
CA ALA A 60 -8.08 6.44 -5.56
C ALA A 60 -9.17 7.40 -6.05
N PRO A 61 -10.10 7.82 -5.16
CA PRO A 61 -11.18 8.72 -5.55
C PRO A 61 -10.65 9.96 -6.29
N ARG A 62 -11.19 10.22 -7.47
CA ARG A 62 -10.83 11.33 -8.37
C ARG A 62 -9.41 11.28 -8.96
N LYS A 63 -8.66 10.21 -8.75
CA LYS A 63 -7.28 10.07 -9.24
C LYS A 63 -7.07 8.86 -10.11
N ALA A 64 -7.58 7.70 -9.72
CA ALA A 64 -7.36 6.50 -10.52
C ALA A 64 -8.49 5.47 -10.38
N GLU A 65 -8.73 4.77 -11.50
CA GLU A 65 -9.65 3.66 -11.66
C GLU A 65 -8.92 2.50 -12.33
N LEU A 66 -9.15 1.28 -11.86
CA LEU A 66 -8.60 0.06 -12.43
C LEU A 66 -9.74 -0.77 -13.02
N HIS A 67 -9.56 -1.21 -14.26
CA HIS A 67 -10.48 -2.10 -14.95
C HIS A 67 -9.74 -3.38 -15.35
N TRP A 68 -10.42 -4.53 -15.30
CA TRP A 68 -9.83 -5.79 -15.72
C TRP A 68 -10.82 -6.78 -16.30
N SER A 69 -10.29 -7.74 -17.06
CA SER A 69 -11.01 -8.91 -17.56
C SER A 69 -10.08 -10.10 -17.62
N LEU A 70 -10.53 -11.20 -17.03
CA LEU A 70 -9.81 -12.46 -17.03
C LEU A 70 -10.30 -13.29 -18.22
N HIS A 71 -9.40 -13.61 -19.14
CA HIS A 71 -9.68 -14.48 -20.27
C HIS A 71 -8.98 -15.82 -20.07
N GLN A 72 -9.79 -16.84 -19.80
CA GLN A 72 -9.34 -18.22 -19.69
C GLN A 72 -9.84 -19.03 -20.88
N THR A 73 -8.92 -19.72 -21.53
CA THR A 73 -9.19 -20.58 -22.69
C THR A 73 -9.84 -21.91 -22.30
N GLY A 74 -9.83 -22.26 -21.01
CA GLY A 74 -10.29 -23.54 -20.50
C GLY A 74 -9.37 -24.72 -20.83
N SER A 75 -8.25 -24.47 -21.51
CA SER A 75 -7.26 -25.49 -21.89
C SER A 75 -6.39 -25.97 -20.72
N GLY A 76 -6.36 -25.19 -19.62
CA GLY A 76 -5.42 -25.39 -18.52
C GLY A 76 -3.99 -24.90 -18.82
N ASP A 77 -3.74 -24.34 -20.01
CA ASP A 77 -2.46 -23.75 -20.39
C ASP A 77 -2.41 -22.26 -20.00
N ALA A 78 -1.77 -21.98 -18.86
CA ALA A 78 -1.58 -20.62 -18.33
C ALA A 78 -0.80 -19.68 -19.28
N SER A 79 -0.12 -20.22 -20.30
CA SER A 79 0.57 -19.41 -21.31
C SER A 79 -0.36 -18.80 -22.36
N GLN A 80 -1.62 -19.27 -22.44
CA GLN A 80 -2.65 -18.71 -23.32
C GLN A 80 -3.65 -17.84 -22.55
N ASP A 81 -3.83 -18.14 -21.27
CA ASP A 81 -4.68 -17.37 -20.38
C ASP A 81 -4.04 -16.02 -20.05
N HIS A 82 -4.85 -14.97 -20.02
CA HIS A 82 -4.36 -13.62 -19.82
C HIS A 82 -5.37 -12.72 -19.13
N VAL A 83 -4.87 -11.64 -18.56
CA VAL A 83 -5.67 -10.57 -18.00
C VAL A 83 -5.47 -9.32 -18.84
N ARG A 84 -6.58 -8.70 -19.23
CA ARG A 84 -6.59 -7.38 -19.83
C ARG A 84 -6.73 -6.37 -18.71
N PHE A 85 -5.82 -5.42 -18.63
CA PHE A 85 -5.88 -4.32 -17.67
C PHE A 85 -6.15 -3.00 -18.38
N ALA A 86 -6.89 -2.12 -17.72
CA ALA A 86 -6.84 -0.69 -17.98
C ALA A 86 -6.68 0.09 -16.69
N LEU A 87 -5.73 1.02 -16.67
CA LEU A 87 -5.56 2.00 -15.62
C LEU A 87 -5.96 3.37 -16.17
N VAL A 88 -7.02 3.95 -15.63
CA VAL A 88 -7.46 5.30 -15.95
C VAL A 88 -6.97 6.23 -14.86
N CYS A 89 -6.10 7.18 -15.19
CA CYS A 89 -5.67 8.22 -14.26
C CYS A 89 -6.30 9.57 -14.62
N HIS A 90 -6.78 10.26 -13.59
CA HIS A 90 -7.45 11.54 -13.70
C HIS A 90 -6.50 12.65 -13.28
N GLY A 91 -6.25 13.62 -14.16
CA GLY A 91 -5.42 14.77 -13.85
C GLY A 91 -4.92 15.43 -15.12
N VAL A 92 -5.22 16.72 -15.28
CA VAL A 92 -4.85 17.50 -16.47
C VAL A 92 -3.33 17.56 -16.67
N GLU A 93 -2.57 17.52 -15.58
CA GLU A 93 -1.10 17.61 -15.58
C GLU A 93 -0.40 16.24 -15.61
N ALA A 94 -1.12 15.13 -15.41
CA ALA A 94 -0.49 13.82 -15.43
C ALA A 94 0.11 13.56 -16.82
N SER A 95 1.38 13.22 -16.93
CA SER A 95 2.09 12.82 -18.16
C SER A 95 2.14 11.30 -18.31
N ARG A 96 2.09 10.56 -17.19
CA ARG A 96 2.19 9.11 -17.16
C ARG A 96 1.24 8.47 -16.15
N CYS A 97 0.85 7.25 -16.48
CA CYS A 97 0.26 6.27 -15.56
C CYS A 97 1.16 5.05 -15.48
N ALA A 98 1.23 4.40 -14.33
CA ALA A 98 1.88 3.11 -14.22
C ALA A 98 1.12 2.14 -13.32
N LEU A 99 1.15 0.88 -13.71
CA LEU A 99 0.68 -0.26 -12.93
C LEU A 99 1.85 -1.22 -12.75
N ALA A 100 2.15 -1.59 -11.51
CA ALA A 100 3.26 -2.46 -11.17
C ALA A 100 2.80 -3.69 -10.39
N PHE A 101 3.50 -4.79 -10.62
CA PHE A 101 3.28 -6.11 -10.08
C PHE A 101 4.45 -6.42 -9.16
N PRO A 102 4.27 -6.27 -7.84
CA PRO A 102 5.36 -6.48 -6.90
C PRO A 102 5.65 -7.97 -6.74
N GLU A 103 6.93 -8.30 -6.54
CA GLU A 103 7.37 -9.66 -6.20
C GLU A 103 7.09 -9.99 -4.73
N VAL A 104 6.99 -8.95 -3.88
CA VAL A 104 6.64 -9.06 -2.47
C VAL A 104 5.34 -8.32 -2.24
N GLU A 105 4.32 -9.03 -1.79
CA GLU A 105 3.02 -8.46 -1.45
C GLU A 105 3.16 -7.28 -0.49
N GLY A 106 2.41 -6.19 -0.72
CA GLY A 106 2.52 -5.00 0.12
C GLY A 106 3.65 -4.03 -0.24
N HIS A 107 4.61 -4.41 -1.09
CA HIS A 107 5.81 -3.63 -1.36
C HIS A 107 5.76 -2.94 -2.73
N MET A 108 6.47 -1.82 -2.87
CA MET A 108 6.67 -1.13 -4.16
C MET A 108 7.78 -1.78 -5.02
N SER A 109 8.76 -2.39 -4.37
CA SER A 109 9.97 -2.95 -4.98
C SER A 109 10.38 -4.23 -4.23
N PRO A 110 10.97 -5.23 -4.91
CA PRO A 110 11.15 -5.30 -6.37
C PRO A 110 9.82 -5.52 -7.10
N ALA A 111 9.67 -4.92 -8.28
CA ALA A 111 8.43 -5.03 -9.07
C ALA A 111 8.70 -4.93 -10.57
N ASP A 112 7.90 -5.65 -11.35
CA ASP A 112 7.78 -5.43 -12.79
C ASP A 112 6.62 -4.48 -13.05
N ALA A 113 6.80 -3.51 -13.95
CA ALA A 113 5.83 -2.46 -14.15
C ALA A 113 5.59 -2.12 -15.62
N VAL A 114 4.38 -1.64 -15.88
CA VAL A 114 3.94 -1.10 -17.17
C VAL A 114 3.63 0.37 -16.97
N THR A 115 4.17 1.24 -17.80
CA THR A 115 3.80 2.66 -17.85
C THR A 115 3.26 3.04 -19.20
N GLY A 116 2.23 3.87 -19.20
CA GLY A 116 1.79 4.63 -20.37
C GLY A 116 2.24 6.07 -20.23
N LEU A 117 3.00 6.56 -21.20
CA LEU A 117 3.41 7.95 -21.36
C LEU A 117 2.58 8.61 -22.44
N VAL A 118 2.05 9.79 -22.16
CA VAL A 118 1.53 10.70 -23.18
C VAL A 118 2.23 12.04 -23.04
N ARG A 119 3.19 12.29 -23.93
CA ARG A 119 3.99 13.52 -23.96
C ARG A 119 3.13 14.73 -24.27
N ARG A 120 3.63 15.91 -23.94
CA ARG A 120 2.99 17.19 -24.30
C ARG A 120 2.87 17.39 -25.82
N THR A 121 3.75 16.76 -26.59
CA THR A 121 3.71 16.74 -28.06
C THR A 121 2.56 15.91 -28.62
N GLY A 122 1.85 15.14 -27.78
CA GLY A 122 0.82 14.20 -28.20
C GLY A 122 1.35 12.79 -28.51
N GLU A 123 2.67 12.60 -28.48
CA GLU A 123 3.28 11.27 -28.62
C GLU A 123 2.88 10.37 -27.45
N ALA A 124 2.50 9.14 -27.76
CA ALA A 124 2.04 8.15 -26.81
C ALA A 124 2.93 6.90 -26.89
N ALA A 125 3.38 6.39 -25.74
CA ALA A 125 4.21 5.21 -25.65
C ALA A 125 3.82 4.35 -24.45
N VAL A 126 3.75 3.03 -24.64
CA VAL A 126 3.63 2.07 -23.53
C VAL A 126 4.98 1.40 -23.34
N GLU A 127 5.53 1.50 -22.13
CA GLU A 127 6.87 1.03 -21.80
C GLU A 127 6.82 0.03 -20.65
N LEU A 128 7.73 -0.94 -20.69
CA LEU A 128 7.99 -1.85 -19.59
C LEU A 128 9.18 -1.34 -18.81
N TYR A 129 9.08 -1.35 -17.48
CA TYR A 129 10.21 -1.02 -16.62
C TYR A 129 10.21 -1.91 -15.39
N ARG A 130 11.36 -1.93 -14.73
CA ARG A 130 11.56 -2.67 -13.51
C ARG A 130 11.92 -1.72 -12.40
N VAL A 131 11.35 -1.93 -11.22
CA VAL A 131 11.70 -1.23 -10.00
C VAL A 131 12.60 -2.14 -9.16
N THR A 132 13.81 -1.68 -8.88
CA THR A 132 14.75 -2.35 -7.96
C THR A 132 15.29 -1.33 -6.97
N GLY A 133 14.89 -1.46 -5.71
CA GLY A 133 15.15 -0.47 -4.69
C GLY A 133 14.57 0.88 -5.06
N ARG A 134 15.44 1.84 -5.38
CA ARG A 134 15.09 3.23 -5.74
C ARG A 134 15.17 3.51 -7.24
N GLU A 135 15.63 2.53 -8.02
CA GLU A 135 15.88 2.71 -9.43
C GLU A 135 14.74 2.12 -10.25
N ALA A 136 14.35 2.84 -11.29
CA ALA A 136 13.43 2.39 -12.31
C ALA A 136 14.20 2.24 -13.62
N THR A 137 14.27 1.03 -14.15
CA THR A 137 15.04 0.74 -15.37
C THR A 137 14.10 0.21 -16.44
N LEU A 138 14.03 0.91 -17.58
CA LEU A 138 13.31 0.45 -18.76
C LEU A 138 13.81 -0.94 -19.19
N GLN A 139 12.90 -1.80 -19.60
CA GLN A 139 13.19 -3.18 -19.98
C GLN A 139 12.99 -3.38 -21.48
N SER A 140 14.00 -3.93 -22.16
CA SER A 140 13.89 -4.43 -23.53
C SER A 140 13.29 -5.84 -23.50
N SER A 141 11.99 -5.95 -23.25
CA SER A 141 11.27 -7.24 -23.20
C SER A 141 10.31 -7.39 -24.37
N PRO A 142 9.87 -8.62 -24.71
CA PRO A 142 8.85 -8.82 -25.74
C PRO A 142 7.63 -7.93 -25.46
N PRO A 143 7.00 -7.40 -26.52
CA PRO A 143 5.97 -6.39 -26.40
C PRO A 143 4.79 -6.93 -25.60
N LEU A 144 4.23 -6.07 -24.74
CA LEU A 144 2.90 -6.28 -24.17
C LEU A 144 1.91 -6.51 -25.30
N ARG A 145 0.95 -7.42 -25.09
CA ARG A 145 -0.14 -7.61 -26.05
C ARG A 145 -1.15 -6.48 -25.89
N GLU A 146 -1.73 -6.04 -27.00
CA GLU A 146 -2.84 -5.08 -27.01
C GLU A 146 -2.56 -3.81 -26.19
N SER A 147 -1.30 -3.37 -26.16
CA SER A 147 -0.91 -2.19 -25.40
C SER A 147 -1.31 -0.91 -26.13
N SER A 148 -1.89 0.03 -25.38
CA SER A 148 -2.15 1.38 -25.86
C SER A 148 -2.15 2.35 -24.68
N VAL A 149 -1.83 3.60 -24.95
CA VAL A 149 -2.06 4.69 -24.02
C VAL A 149 -2.60 5.87 -24.78
N GLU A 150 -3.60 6.53 -24.22
CA GLU A 150 -4.17 7.74 -24.79
C GLU A 150 -4.52 8.74 -23.71
N ARG A 151 -4.58 10.02 -24.10
CA ARG A 151 -5.09 11.10 -23.25
C ARG A 151 -6.36 11.67 -23.86
N VAL A 152 -7.47 11.58 -23.14
CA VAL A 152 -8.77 12.14 -23.56
C VAL A 152 -9.36 12.93 -22.40
N ALA A 153 -9.72 14.20 -22.63
CA ALA A 153 -10.35 15.07 -21.64
C ALA A 153 -9.65 15.11 -20.26
N GLY A 154 -8.31 15.18 -20.26
CA GLY A 154 -7.51 15.22 -19.02
C GLY A 154 -7.42 13.89 -18.27
N ARG A 155 -7.76 12.78 -18.93
CA ARG A 155 -7.58 11.41 -18.41
C ARG A 155 -6.58 10.67 -19.26
N ILE A 156 -5.59 10.05 -18.64
CA ILE A 156 -4.72 9.07 -19.30
C ILE A 156 -5.33 7.69 -19.10
N THR A 157 -5.53 6.95 -20.18
CA THR A 157 -5.96 5.55 -20.12
C THR A 157 -4.86 4.65 -20.65
N LEU A 158 -4.18 3.93 -19.76
CA LEU A 158 -3.21 2.89 -20.10
C LEU A 158 -3.96 1.56 -20.22
N ARG A 159 -3.86 0.88 -21.36
CA ARG A 159 -4.42 -0.46 -21.60
C ARG A 159 -3.32 -1.42 -22.01
N PHE A 160 -3.38 -2.65 -21.55
CA PHE A 160 -2.49 -3.73 -21.99
C PHE A 160 -3.03 -5.09 -21.56
N SER A 161 -2.52 -6.13 -22.19
CA SER A 161 -2.84 -7.53 -21.89
C SER A 161 -1.58 -8.24 -21.42
N ARG A 162 -1.71 -8.98 -20.31
CA ARG A 162 -0.61 -9.71 -19.67
C ARG A 162 -1.00 -11.18 -19.51
N LEU A 163 -0.14 -12.09 -19.97
CA LEU A 163 -0.31 -13.52 -19.72
C LEU A 163 -0.22 -13.81 -18.22
N LEU A 164 -0.97 -14.81 -17.75
CA LEU A 164 -0.89 -15.25 -16.36
C LEU A 164 0.53 -15.73 -16.01
N ASP A 165 1.13 -16.49 -16.91
CA ASP A 165 2.56 -16.78 -16.91
C ASP A 165 3.20 -16.22 -18.20
N ASN A 166 4.04 -15.20 -18.05
CA ASN A 166 4.82 -14.62 -19.15
C ASN A 166 6.32 -14.91 -19.03
N GLY A 167 6.72 -15.92 -18.24
CA GLY A 167 8.11 -16.25 -17.96
C GLY A 167 8.84 -15.16 -17.17
N ARG A 168 8.11 -14.22 -16.56
CA ARG A 168 8.66 -13.20 -15.66
C ARG A 168 8.59 -13.67 -14.20
N ARG A 169 9.09 -12.82 -13.31
CA ARG A 169 9.25 -13.13 -11.89
C ARG A 169 7.93 -13.21 -11.14
N VAL A 170 6.91 -12.48 -11.59
CA VAL A 170 5.58 -12.48 -10.97
C VAL A 170 4.63 -13.29 -11.84
N VAL A 171 4.29 -14.50 -11.41
CA VAL A 171 3.20 -15.28 -12.01
C VAL A 171 1.87 -14.82 -11.41
N ILE A 172 0.84 -14.66 -12.24
CA ILE A 172 -0.51 -14.30 -11.78
C ILE A 172 -1.32 -15.59 -11.63
N ASP A 173 -1.66 -15.93 -10.39
CA ASP A 173 -2.66 -16.95 -10.08
C ASP A 173 -4.04 -16.29 -9.98
N PRO A 174 -5.00 -16.60 -10.86
CA PRO A 174 -6.33 -15.98 -10.85
C PRO A 174 -7.17 -16.34 -9.62
N GLN A 175 -6.79 -17.37 -8.86
CA GLN A 175 -7.48 -17.80 -7.64
C GLN A 175 -6.94 -17.13 -6.37
N GLN A 176 -5.80 -16.43 -6.46
CA GLN A 176 -5.17 -15.74 -5.34
C GLN A 176 -5.40 -14.22 -5.43
N PRO A 177 -5.38 -13.51 -4.29
CA PRO A 177 -5.36 -12.06 -4.31
C PRO A 177 -4.13 -11.54 -5.08
N LEU A 178 -4.37 -10.72 -6.10
CA LEU A 178 -3.33 -10.04 -6.87
C LEU A 178 -3.07 -8.66 -6.27
N TRP A 179 -1.85 -8.45 -5.81
CA TRP A 179 -1.36 -7.16 -5.35
C TRP A 179 -0.85 -6.32 -6.53
N LEU A 180 -1.28 -5.06 -6.60
CA LEU A 180 -0.91 -4.12 -7.65
C LEU A 180 -0.57 -2.77 -7.05
N ASN A 181 0.57 -2.20 -7.45
CA ASN A 181 0.87 -0.80 -7.18
C ASN A 181 0.43 0.05 -8.37
N TRP A 182 -0.13 1.22 -8.09
CA TRP A 182 -0.42 2.22 -9.11
C TRP A 182 0.32 3.52 -8.80
N ALA A 183 0.67 4.24 -9.85
CA ALA A 183 1.29 5.56 -9.74
C ALA A 183 0.90 6.46 -10.92
N MET A 184 0.87 7.77 -10.66
CA MET A 184 0.74 8.80 -11.70
C MET A 184 1.87 9.79 -11.58
N PHE A 185 2.35 10.28 -12.71
CA PHE A 185 3.48 11.19 -12.78
C PHE A 185 3.03 12.46 -13.48
N GLU A 186 3.49 13.61 -13.00
CA GLU A 186 3.30 14.92 -13.64
C GLU A 186 4.43 15.19 -14.65
N GLU A 187 5.58 14.53 -14.49
CA GLU A 187 6.78 14.66 -15.31
C GLU A 187 6.87 13.56 -16.37
N GLU A 188 7.43 13.85 -17.54
CA GLU A 188 7.58 12.85 -18.62
C GLU A 188 8.66 11.79 -18.32
N GLU A 189 9.45 11.97 -17.28
CA GLU A 189 10.51 11.05 -16.86
C GLU A 189 10.01 10.08 -15.79
N LEU A 190 10.61 8.89 -15.74
CA LEU A 190 10.40 7.98 -14.62
C LEU A 190 11.05 8.60 -13.38
N GLY A 191 10.24 8.86 -12.36
CA GLY A 191 10.72 9.57 -11.18
C GLY A 191 9.80 9.45 -9.99
N HIS A 192 9.89 10.44 -9.11
CA HIS A 192 9.05 10.50 -7.92
C HIS A 192 7.62 10.93 -8.29
N HIS A 193 6.63 10.12 -7.91
CA HIS A 193 5.21 10.35 -8.19
C HIS A 193 4.45 10.97 -6.99
N GLY A 194 5.14 11.71 -6.11
CA GLY A 194 4.50 12.37 -4.96
C GLY A 194 3.98 11.41 -3.89
N LEU A 195 3.41 11.98 -2.82
CA LEU A 195 2.79 11.22 -1.73
C LEU A 195 1.37 10.76 -2.03
N THR A 196 0.68 11.47 -2.92
CA THR A 196 -0.76 11.30 -3.13
C THR A 196 -1.09 10.76 -4.52
N ASN A 197 -0.13 10.64 -5.44
CA ASN A 197 -0.33 10.08 -6.78
C ASN A 197 0.20 8.65 -6.88
N ARG A 198 0.00 7.87 -5.81
CA ARG A 198 0.38 6.46 -5.71
C ARG A 198 -0.51 5.71 -4.74
N GLY A 199 -0.52 4.40 -4.87
CA GLY A 199 -1.13 3.53 -3.89
C GLY A 199 -1.00 2.07 -4.24
N LEU A 200 -1.61 1.25 -3.39
CA LEU A 200 -1.63 -0.19 -3.49
C LEU A 200 -3.09 -0.64 -3.52
N VAL A 201 -3.40 -1.56 -4.42
CA VAL A 201 -4.70 -2.20 -4.52
C VAL A 201 -4.50 -3.71 -4.52
N ARG A 202 -5.39 -4.42 -3.84
CA ARG A 202 -5.50 -5.87 -3.89
C ARG A 202 -6.79 -6.23 -4.61
N ILE A 203 -6.71 -7.07 -5.64
CA ILE A 203 -7.89 -7.53 -6.39
C ILE A 203 -7.93 -9.05 -6.45
N HIS A 204 -9.12 -9.63 -6.49
CA HIS A 204 -9.33 -11.02 -6.85
C HIS A 204 -9.80 -11.06 -8.31
N LEU A 205 -9.14 -11.80 -9.18
CA LEU A 205 -9.44 -11.74 -10.61
C LEU A 205 -10.72 -12.51 -10.97
N ASP A 206 -11.04 -13.55 -10.21
CA ASP A 206 -12.16 -14.48 -10.43
C ASP A 206 -13.48 -14.02 -9.79
N SER A 207 -13.41 -13.52 -8.56
CA SER A 207 -14.55 -12.91 -7.86
C SER A 207 -14.69 -11.44 -8.23
N GLY A 208 -13.59 -10.77 -8.58
CA GLY A 208 -13.58 -9.34 -8.84
C GLY A 208 -13.75 -8.47 -7.58
N GLU A 209 -13.61 -9.05 -6.39
CA GLU A 209 -13.43 -8.32 -5.15
C GLU A 209 -12.19 -7.43 -5.22
N SER A 210 -12.24 -6.28 -4.54
CA SER A 210 -11.10 -5.36 -4.50
C SER A 210 -11.02 -4.62 -3.18
N GLU A 211 -9.80 -4.34 -2.76
CA GLU A 211 -9.49 -3.59 -1.54
C GLU A 211 -8.37 -2.58 -1.83
N ASN A 212 -8.63 -1.32 -1.47
CA ASN A 212 -7.61 -0.29 -1.47
C ASN A 212 -6.77 -0.43 -0.21
N VAL A 213 -5.52 -0.86 -0.37
CA VAL A 213 -4.64 -1.09 0.77
C VAL A 213 -4.01 0.24 1.15
N THR A 214 -4.59 0.87 2.17
CA THR A 214 -4.02 2.09 2.74
C THR A 214 -2.79 1.74 3.57
N THR A 215 -1.60 1.90 2.99
CA THR A 215 -0.31 1.82 3.71
C THR A 215 0.01 3.16 4.41
N SER A 216 -0.99 3.75 5.07
CA SER A 216 -0.78 5.03 5.76
C SER A 216 0.02 4.81 7.04
N LEU A 217 1.33 5.08 6.99
CA LEU A 217 2.16 5.20 8.18
C LEU A 217 1.85 6.48 8.99
N TYR A 218 0.88 7.30 8.56
CA TYR A 218 0.57 8.57 9.20
C TYR A 218 0.25 8.43 10.70
N PRO A 219 -0.61 7.50 11.16
CA PRO A 219 -0.88 7.35 12.59
C PRO A 219 0.37 6.97 13.39
N ALA A 220 1.22 6.09 12.83
CA ALA A 220 2.48 5.68 13.46
C ALA A 220 3.47 6.85 13.56
N ARG A 221 3.56 7.70 12.54
CA ARG A 221 4.38 8.93 12.54
C ARG A 221 3.90 9.94 13.57
N VAL A 222 2.58 10.16 13.65
CA VAL A 222 1.99 11.05 14.66
C VAL A 222 2.26 10.51 16.06
N ALA A 223 2.04 9.21 16.30
CA ALA A 223 2.34 8.59 17.58
C ALA A 223 3.82 8.74 17.97
N HIS A 224 4.74 8.46 17.03
CA HIS A 224 6.17 8.66 17.24
C HIS A 224 6.50 10.12 17.61
N GLY A 225 6.00 11.08 16.83
CA GLY A 225 6.23 12.51 17.05
C GLY A 225 5.68 13.00 18.40
N VAL A 226 4.47 12.59 18.77
CA VAL A 226 3.85 12.94 20.07
C VAL A 226 4.65 12.36 21.23
N LEU A 227 5.08 11.10 21.15
CA LEU A 227 5.90 10.47 22.19
C LEU A 227 7.24 11.19 22.36
N MET A 228 7.89 11.55 21.25
CA MET A 228 9.14 12.33 21.27
C MET A 228 8.93 13.73 21.87
N MET A 229 7.83 14.39 21.51
CA MET A 229 7.47 15.70 22.07
C MET A 229 7.25 15.63 23.59
N LEU A 230 6.48 14.66 24.07
CA LEU A 230 6.25 14.48 25.50
C LEU A 230 7.55 14.14 26.25
N ALA A 231 8.41 13.29 25.68
CA ALA A 231 9.69 12.97 26.29
C ALA A 231 10.61 14.20 26.40
N TRP A 232 10.83 14.90 25.28
CA TRP A 232 11.88 15.92 25.18
C TRP A 232 11.43 17.34 25.52
N LEU A 233 10.16 17.69 25.27
CA LEU A 233 9.65 19.05 25.53
C LEU A 233 8.86 19.16 26.84
N LEU A 234 8.36 18.04 27.37
CA LEU A 234 7.63 18.03 28.64
C LEU A 234 8.47 17.38 29.76
N CYS A 235 8.74 16.07 29.68
CA CYS A 235 9.34 15.34 30.80
C CYS A 235 10.75 15.84 31.17
N VAL A 236 11.65 15.98 30.20
CA VAL A 236 13.05 16.40 30.46
C VAL A 236 13.15 17.84 30.98
N PRO A 237 12.47 18.85 30.39
CA PRO A 237 12.48 20.21 30.91
C PRO A 237 11.81 20.32 32.28
N LEU A 238 10.65 19.67 32.50
CA LEU A 238 10.00 19.67 33.81
C LEU A 238 10.90 19.03 34.88
N ALA A 239 11.58 17.92 34.57
CA ALA A 239 12.52 17.30 35.51
C ALA A 239 13.63 18.28 35.92
N SER A 240 14.12 19.08 34.98
CA SER A 240 15.20 20.06 35.18
C SER A 240 14.75 21.31 35.94
N VAL A 241 13.51 21.76 35.72
CA VAL A 241 12.92 22.88 36.48
C VAL A 241 12.54 22.44 37.89
N TRP A 242 11.97 21.25 38.03
CA TRP A 242 11.51 20.72 39.32
C TRP A 242 12.63 20.61 40.35
N VAL A 243 13.82 20.12 39.93
CA VAL A 243 14.97 20.02 40.84
C VAL A 243 15.41 21.38 41.38
N ARG A 244 15.17 22.46 40.63
CA ARG A 244 15.49 23.84 41.03
C ARG A 244 14.40 24.48 41.89
N MET A 245 13.12 24.20 41.64
CA MET A 245 12.00 24.82 42.36
C MET A 245 11.70 24.14 43.70
N ALA A 246 11.87 22.82 43.80
CA ALA A 246 11.50 22.05 44.99
C ALA A 246 12.63 21.96 46.03
N GLN A 247 13.40 23.03 46.27
CA GLN A 247 14.59 22.99 47.13
C GLN A 247 14.31 22.62 48.59
N HIS A 248 13.08 22.85 49.06
CA HIS A 248 12.69 22.61 50.46
C HIS A 248 12.05 21.23 50.70
N MET A 249 11.95 20.37 49.67
CA MET A 249 11.30 19.06 49.76
C MET A 249 12.29 17.96 49.41
N ASP A 250 13.27 17.68 50.27
CA ASP A 250 14.44 16.87 49.91
C ASP A 250 14.11 15.51 49.27
N GLU A 251 13.25 14.72 49.92
CA GLU A 251 12.92 13.38 49.44
C GLU A 251 11.97 13.40 48.23
N LEU A 252 10.94 14.25 48.24
CA LEU A 252 9.98 14.35 47.13
C LEU A 252 10.64 14.93 45.87
N ARG A 253 11.55 15.90 46.02
CA ARG A 253 12.30 16.51 44.93
C ARG A 253 13.03 15.45 44.11
N LEU A 254 13.80 14.60 44.80
CA LEU A 254 14.61 13.59 44.13
C LEU A 254 13.72 12.52 43.49
N LYS A 255 12.69 12.04 44.21
CA LYS A 255 11.73 11.06 43.69
C LYS A 255 11.02 11.55 42.43
N ALA A 256 10.53 12.78 42.43
CA ALA A 256 9.84 13.37 41.28
C ALA A 256 10.78 13.61 40.10
N HIS A 257 12.01 14.11 40.34
CA HIS A 257 13.02 14.28 39.29
C HIS A 257 13.34 12.94 38.61
N TRP A 258 13.63 11.90 39.39
CA TRP A 258 13.91 10.56 38.85
C TRP A 258 12.71 9.96 38.14
N THR A 259 11.50 10.17 38.65
CA THR A 259 10.29 9.67 38.00
C THR A 259 10.09 10.34 36.64
N LEU A 260 10.25 11.66 36.54
CA LEU A 260 10.11 12.38 35.26
C LEU A 260 11.19 11.97 34.24
N ILE A 261 12.44 11.79 34.68
CA ILE A 261 13.51 11.26 33.80
C ILE A 261 13.21 9.84 33.36
N ALA A 262 12.79 8.95 34.27
CA ALA A 262 12.45 7.56 33.95
C ALA A 262 11.27 7.46 32.97
N VAL A 263 10.23 8.26 33.16
CA VAL A 263 9.09 8.33 32.23
C VAL A 263 9.53 8.87 30.87
N GLY A 264 10.32 9.94 30.82
CA GLY A 264 10.85 10.50 29.57
C GLY A 264 11.71 9.50 28.78
N LEU A 265 12.57 8.74 29.47
CA LEU A 265 13.35 7.67 28.86
C LEU A 265 12.46 6.55 28.32
N LEU A 266 11.46 6.09 29.10
CA LEU A 266 10.52 5.07 28.65
C LEU A 266 9.76 5.50 27.38
N LEU A 267 9.24 6.73 27.36
CA LEU A 267 8.55 7.28 26.18
C LEU A 267 9.47 7.34 24.95
N THR A 268 10.74 7.74 25.15
CA THR A 268 11.75 7.75 24.08
C THR A 268 12.03 6.33 23.56
N THR A 269 12.14 5.34 24.44
CA THR A 269 12.35 3.94 24.05
C THR A 269 11.16 3.39 23.26
N ILE A 270 9.92 3.68 23.68
CA ILE A 270 8.72 3.28 22.93
C ILE A 270 8.69 3.96 21.56
N ALA A 271 8.95 5.28 21.49
CA ALA A 271 9.01 6.01 20.24
C ALA A 271 10.08 5.44 19.30
N ALA A 272 11.25 5.09 19.83
CA ALA A 272 12.32 4.44 19.09
C ALA A 272 11.88 3.05 18.59
N ALA A 273 11.25 2.23 19.43
CA ALA A 273 10.76 0.92 19.02
C ALA A 273 9.72 1.02 17.89
N ILE A 274 8.80 1.98 17.95
CA ILE A 274 7.86 2.28 16.85
C ILE A 274 8.63 2.66 15.58
N ALA A 275 9.65 3.52 15.70
CA ALA A 275 10.45 3.92 14.56
C ALA A 275 11.23 2.74 13.95
N LEU A 276 11.76 1.86 14.79
CA LEU A 276 12.47 0.67 14.33
C LEU A 276 11.50 -0.31 13.65
N ALA A 277 10.36 -0.62 14.27
CA ALA A 277 9.40 -1.57 13.71
C ALA A 277 8.74 -1.07 12.42
N MET A 278 8.40 0.23 12.35
CA MET A 278 7.58 0.79 11.28
C MET A 278 8.40 1.56 10.23
N PHE A 279 9.61 2.03 10.57
CA PHE A 279 10.45 2.85 9.69
C PHE A 279 11.85 2.24 9.40
N LEU A 280 12.28 1.13 9.99
CA LEU A 280 13.49 0.43 9.51
C LEU A 280 13.26 -0.46 8.29
N PRO A 281 12.15 -1.22 8.16
CA PRO A 281 11.87 -1.95 6.91
C PRO A 281 11.81 -1.01 5.68
N VAL A 282 11.66 0.30 5.94
CA VAL A 282 11.57 1.41 5.00
C VAL A 282 12.93 1.81 4.41
N THR A 283 14.08 1.29 4.88
CA THR A 283 15.34 1.50 4.14
C THR A 283 15.35 0.81 2.77
N GLU A 284 14.49 -0.20 2.57
CA GLU A 284 14.22 -0.81 1.26
C GLU A 284 12.88 -0.40 0.63
N THR A 285 11.91 0.08 1.42
CA THR A 285 10.60 0.57 0.92
C THR A 285 10.38 2.04 1.28
N PHE A 286 10.72 2.95 0.37
CA PHE A 286 10.79 4.38 0.69
C PHE A 286 9.42 5.05 0.90
N HIS A 287 9.30 5.80 2.00
CA HIS A 287 8.34 6.89 2.13
C HIS A 287 9.06 8.23 2.08
N HIS A 288 8.64 9.12 1.18
CA HIS A 288 9.21 10.45 1.10
C HIS A 288 8.75 11.30 2.29
N GLY A 289 9.72 11.88 3.00
CA GLY A 289 9.49 12.99 3.90
C GLY A 289 9.03 14.20 3.10
N GLU A 290 8.12 14.96 3.69
CA GLU A 290 7.79 16.31 3.28
C GLU A 290 9.09 17.09 3.12
N ARG A 291 9.37 17.62 1.92
CA ARG A 291 10.30 18.76 1.85
C ARG A 291 9.59 19.90 2.58
N PRO A 292 10.19 20.52 3.61
CA PRO A 292 9.61 21.74 4.15
C PRO A 292 9.52 22.74 3.00
N ALA A 293 8.33 23.29 2.79
CA ALA A 293 8.15 24.45 1.93
C ALA A 293 9.07 25.56 2.47
N LEU A 294 10.04 25.97 1.65
CA LEU A 294 10.79 27.20 1.83
C LEU A 294 9.97 28.37 1.27
#